data_AF-A0AAW3T8Y5-F1
#
_entry.id   AF-A0AAW3T8Y5-F1
#
_cell.length_a   1.000
_cell.length_b   1.000
_cell.length_c   1.000
_cell.angle_alpha   90.00
_cell.angle_beta   90.00
_cell.angle_gamma   90.00
#
_symmetry.space_group_name_H-M   'P 1'
#
loop_
_entity.id
_entity.type
_entity.pdbx_description
1 polymer ?
#
loop_
_entity_poly.entity_id
_entity_poly.type
_entity_poly.pdbx_seq_one_letter_code
_entity_poly.pdbx_strand_id
1 'polypeptide(L)'
;MHHPTPAYAVPFTIDRSLAPRRYDLVNTGDEPVDGLTLTHLGDGYCPPLAVRRLEPGRSLSIAVFGADPESTGIVVVRWRRPDRSEYLWRMSLVGHARAA
;
A
#
# COMPACT_ATOMS: atom_id res chain seq x y z
N MET A 1 13.14 1.28 35.09
CA MET A 1 13.61 1.80 33.78
C MET A 1 12.58 1.37 32.74
N HIS A 2 11.90 2.31 32.08
CA HIS A 2 10.98 1.97 30.99
C HIS A 2 11.83 1.74 29.73
N HIS A 3 11.79 0.52 29.18
CA HIS A 3 12.35 0.28 27.85
C HIS A 3 11.48 1.00 26.81
N PRO A 4 12.08 1.72 25.84
CA PRO A 4 11.33 2.29 24.74
C PRO A 4 10.68 1.15 23.93
N THR A 5 9.41 1.32 23.59
CA THR A 5 8.72 0.39 22.69
C THR A 5 9.13 0.70 21.25
N PRO A 6 9.59 -0.29 20.47
CA PRO A 6 9.93 -0.05 19.07
C PRO A 6 8.70 0.40 18.29
N ALA A 7 8.91 1.31 17.34
CA ALA A 7 7.85 1.72 16.43
C ALA A 7 7.34 0.52 15.63
N TYR A 8 6.03 0.47 15.39
CA TYR A 8 5.43 -0.56 14.56
C TYR A 8 5.96 -0.44 13.11
N ALA A 9 6.50 -1.54 12.59
CA ALA A 9 6.99 -1.60 11.23
C ALA A 9 5.81 -1.64 10.24
N VAL A 10 5.97 -0.99 9.09
CA VAL A 10 5.00 -1.10 8.00
C VAL A 10 4.98 -2.56 7.52
N PRO A 11 3.83 -3.27 7.57
CA PRO A 11 3.78 -4.71 7.34
C PRO A 11 3.61 -5.07 5.86
N PHE A 12 4.04 -4.19 4.94
CA PHE A 12 3.76 -4.34 3.52
C PHE A 12 5.02 -4.36 2.66
N THR A 13 5.01 -5.22 1.65
CA THR A 13 5.86 -5.10 0.47
C THR A 13 5.02 -4.75 -0.75
N ILE A 14 5.65 -4.10 -1.74
CA ILE A 14 5.00 -3.77 -3.01
C ILE A 14 5.70 -4.54 -4.12
N ASP A 15 4.96 -5.46 -4.72
CA ASP A 15 5.35 -6.07 -5.98
C ASP A 15 5.07 -5.07 -7.12
N ARG A 16 6.14 -4.74 -7.85
CA ARG A 16 6.15 -3.79 -8.98
C ARG A 16 6.43 -4.47 -10.31
N SER A 17 6.40 -5.80 -10.38
CA SER A 17 6.68 -6.56 -11.61
C SER A 17 5.76 -6.19 -12.78
N LEU A 18 4.56 -5.68 -12.50
CA LEU A 18 3.56 -5.24 -13.47
C LEU A 18 3.37 -3.71 -13.51
N ALA A 19 4.27 -2.96 -12.85
CA ALA A 19 4.24 -1.50 -12.90
C ALA A 19 4.50 -0.99 -14.34
N PRO A 20 3.95 0.15 -14.74
CA PRO A 20 3.12 1.06 -13.94
C PRO A 20 1.61 0.75 -14.00
N ARG A 21 1.22 -0.36 -14.63
CA ARG A 21 -0.20 -0.68 -14.85
C ARG A 21 -0.86 -1.27 -13.62
N ARG A 22 -0.08 -2.00 -12.81
CA ARG A 22 -0.55 -2.67 -11.60
C ARG A 22 0.56 -2.81 -10.58
N TYR A 23 0.17 -2.70 -9.32
CA TYR A 23 1.00 -2.91 -8.13
C TYR A 23 0.25 -3.88 -7.22
N ASP A 24 0.95 -4.85 -6.64
CA ASP A 24 0.36 -5.71 -5.64
C ASP A 24 0.96 -5.37 -4.26
N LEU A 25 0.11 -4.93 -3.34
CA LEU A 25 0.46 -4.67 -1.95
C LEU A 25 0.27 -5.98 -1.18
N VAL A 26 1.35 -6.52 -0.63
CA VAL A 26 1.37 -7.82 0.06
C VAL A 26 1.54 -7.59 1.54
N ASN A 27 0.66 -8.17 2.37
CA ASN A 27 0.91 -8.21 3.82
C ASN A 27 2.01 -9.23 4.11
N THR A 28 3.20 -8.74 4.48
CA THR A 28 4.34 -9.57 4.87
C THR A 28 4.58 -9.57 6.38
N GLY A 29 3.68 -8.96 7.15
CA GLY A 29 3.65 -9.07 8.60
C GLY A 29 3.20 -10.45 9.06
N ASP A 30 3.27 -10.67 10.37
CA ASP A 30 2.85 -11.88 11.07
C ASP A 30 1.39 -11.83 11.57
N GLU A 31 0.73 -10.68 11.41
CA GLU A 31 -0.64 -10.44 11.87
C GLU A 31 -1.57 -9.97 10.72
N PRO A 32 -2.88 -10.24 10.83
CA PRO A 32 -3.88 -9.64 9.97
C PRO A 32 -3.97 -8.14 10.22
N VAL A 33 -4.28 -7.40 9.16
CA VAL A 33 -4.61 -5.97 9.24
C VAL A 33 -6.06 -5.74 8.82
N ASP A 34 -6.74 -4.84 9.51
CA ASP A 34 -8.17 -4.58 9.34
C ASP A 34 -8.44 -3.18 8.79
N GLY A 35 -9.58 -3.03 8.10
CA GLY A 35 -10.07 -1.74 7.62
C GLY A 35 -9.10 -1.03 6.67
N LEU A 36 -8.46 -1.78 5.77
CA LEU A 36 -7.55 -1.23 4.78
C LEU A 36 -8.29 -0.26 3.87
N THR A 37 -7.80 0.97 3.77
CA THR A 37 -8.30 1.97 2.82
C THR A 37 -7.17 2.57 2.02
N LEU A 38 -7.40 2.78 0.73
CA LEU A 38 -6.47 3.45 -0.16
C LEU A 38 -6.98 4.84 -0.53
N THR A 39 -6.08 5.83 -0.51
CA THR A 39 -6.34 7.17 -1.07
C THR A 39 -5.24 7.47 -2.06
N HIS A 40 -5.62 7.69 -3.31
CA HIS A 40 -4.70 8.07 -4.38
C HIS A 40 -4.62 9.59 -4.50
N LEU A 41 -3.39 10.09 -4.63
CA LEU A 41 -3.08 11.51 -4.77
C LEU A 41 -2.12 11.63 -5.95
N GLY A 42 -2.64 12.05 -7.10
CA GLY A 42 -1.88 12.14 -8.35
C GLY A 42 -2.80 12.28 -9.56
N ASP A 43 -2.22 12.18 -10.74
CA ASP A 43 -2.97 12.20 -11.99
C ASP A 43 -3.65 10.84 -12.21
N GLY A 44 -4.76 10.86 -12.96
CA GLY A 44 -5.57 9.68 -13.24
C GLY A 44 -6.49 9.28 -12.10
N TYR A 45 -6.93 8.03 -12.12
CA TYR A 45 -7.94 7.49 -11.23
C TYR A 45 -7.52 6.14 -10.68
N CYS A 46 -7.34 6.06 -9.36
CA CYS A 46 -7.32 4.80 -8.63
C CYS A 46 -8.71 4.57 -8.02
N PRO A 47 -9.41 3.46 -8.35
CA PRO A 47 -10.67 3.14 -7.71
C PRO A 47 -10.52 3.07 -6.19
N PRO A 48 -11.47 3.64 -5.43
CA PRO A 48 -11.51 3.46 -3.99
C PRO A 48 -11.52 1.97 -3.65
N LEU A 49 -10.63 1.58 -2.74
CA LEU A 49 -10.47 0.20 -2.33
C LEU A 49 -10.53 0.13 -0.81
N ALA A 50 -11.54 -0.58 -0.32
CA ALA A 50 -11.75 -0.85 1.08
C ALA A 50 -11.72 -2.36 1.31
N VAL A 51 -10.69 -2.84 1.99
CA VAL A 51 -10.55 -4.26 2.34
C VAL A 51 -10.81 -4.39 3.82
N ARG A 52 -11.85 -5.16 4.18
CA ARG A 52 -12.20 -5.35 5.60
C ARG A 52 -11.04 -5.93 6.38
N ARG A 53 -10.32 -6.90 5.80
CA ARG A 53 -9.21 -7.61 6.42
C ARG A 53 -8.26 -8.19 5.38
N LEU A 54 -6.95 -8.05 5.59
CA LEU A 54 -5.89 -8.62 4.76
C LEU A 54 -4.99 -9.52 5.61
N GLU A 55 -5.07 -10.82 5.37
CA GLU A 55 -4.28 -11.83 6.11
C GLU A 55 -2.79 -11.81 5.70
N PRO A 56 -1.88 -12.28 6.57
CA PRO A 56 -0.48 -12.53 6.21
C PRO A 56 -0.33 -13.33 4.92
N GLY A 57 0.60 -12.91 4.06
CA GLY A 57 0.87 -13.50 2.74
C GLY A 57 -0.19 -13.22 1.67
N ARG A 58 -1.29 -12.53 2.00
CA ARG A 58 -2.31 -12.13 1.01
C ARG A 58 -1.99 -10.76 0.44
N SER A 59 -2.47 -10.55 -0.78
CA SER A 59 -2.22 -9.32 -1.52
C SER A 59 -3.51 -8.60 -1.91
N LEU A 60 -3.33 -7.31 -2.20
CA LEU A 60 -4.32 -6.41 -2.74
C LEU A 60 -3.75 -5.76 -4.00
N SER A 61 -4.50 -5.82 -5.10
CA SER A 61 -4.09 -5.20 -6.35
C SER A 61 -4.53 -3.74 -6.43
N ILE A 62 -3.62 -2.90 -6.92
CA ILE A 62 -3.79 -1.47 -7.09
C ILE A 62 -3.50 -1.15 -8.55
N ALA A 63 -4.40 -0.39 -9.18
CA ALA A 63 -4.26 0.06 -10.56
C ALA A 63 -4.66 1.53 -10.65
N VAL A 64 -3.94 2.30 -11.47
CA VAL A 64 -4.26 3.69 -11.80
C VAL A 64 -4.60 3.76 -13.28
N PHE A 65 -5.74 4.36 -13.59
CA PHE A 65 -6.26 4.51 -14.94
C PHE A 65 -6.11 5.96 -15.40
N GLY A 66 -5.76 6.16 -16.67
CA GLY A 66 -5.74 7.49 -17.29
C GLY A 66 -4.63 8.43 -16.80
N ALA A 67 -3.59 7.90 -16.16
CA ALA A 67 -2.39 8.65 -15.79
C ALA A 67 -1.25 8.40 -16.79
N ASP A 68 -0.36 9.37 -16.94
CA ASP A 68 0.96 9.13 -17.52
C ASP A 68 1.74 8.16 -16.61
N PRO A 69 2.36 7.10 -17.16
CA PRO A 69 3.24 6.18 -16.44
C PRO A 69 4.25 6.85 -15.48
N GLU A 70 4.81 7.99 -15.89
CA GLU A 70 5.82 8.74 -15.14
C GLU A 70 5.20 9.72 -14.11
N SER A 71 3.87 9.93 -14.14
CA SER A 71 3.13 10.88 -13.30
C SER A 71 1.93 10.25 -12.57
N THR A 72 2.06 9.00 -12.12
CA THR A 72 0.98 8.29 -11.39
C THR A 72 0.77 8.77 -9.95
N GLY A 73 1.72 9.52 -9.37
CA GLY A 73 1.61 10.09 -8.02
C GLY A 73 1.86 9.09 -6.88
N ILE A 74 1.06 9.16 -5.83
CA ILE A 74 1.20 8.34 -4.60
C ILE A 74 -0.11 7.69 -4.19
N VAL A 75 0.00 6.63 -3.37
CA VAL A 75 -1.12 6.08 -2.59
C VAL A 75 -0.78 6.16 -1.12
N VAL A 76 -1.74 6.64 -0.34
CA VAL A 76 -1.76 6.53 1.12
C VAL A 76 -2.56 5.29 1.48
N VAL A 77 -1.90 4.36 2.15
CA VAL A 77 -2.48 3.12 2.69
C VAL A 77 -2.73 3.35 4.16
N ARG A 78 -3.96 3.12 4.61
CA ARG A 78 -4.33 3.20 6.04
C ARG A 78 -4.92 1.88 6.49
N TRP A 79 -4.56 1.45 7.70
CA TRP A 79 -5.01 0.17 8.27
C TRP A 79 -5.02 0.22 9.79
N ARG A 80 -5.65 -0.79 10.40
CA ARG A 80 -5.59 -1.03 11.84
C ARG A 80 -5.00 -2.39 12.14
N ARG A 81 -4.24 -2.46 13.23
CA ARG A 81 -3.80 -3.71 13.86
C ARG A 81 -4.95 -4.38 14.62
N PRO A 82 -4.78 -5.64 15.07
CA PRO A 82 -5.74 -6.31 15.95
C PRO A 82 -6.00 -5.55 17.26
N ASP A 83 -4.99 -4.81 17.76
CA ASP A 83 -5.09 -3.95 18.94
C ASP A 83 -5.86 -2.64 18.70
N ARG A 84 -6.42 -2.44 17.50
CA ARG A 84 -7.14 -1.25 17.01
C ARG A 84 -6.30 -0.01 16.76
N SER A 85 -4.99 -0.04 17.02
CA SER A 85 -4.10 1.06 16.67
C SER A 85 -4.12 1.28 15.16
N GLU A 86 -4.24 2.53 14.74
CA GLU A 86 -4.33 2.93 13.34
C GLU A 86 -2.97 3.45 12.86
N TYR A 87 -2.61 3.04 11.64
CA TYR A 87 -1.37 3.42 11.00
C TYR A 87 -1.64 3.85 9.56
N LEU A 88 -0.75 4.69 9.03
CA LEU A 88 -0.74 5.06 7.63
C LEU A 88 0.66 4.94 7.06
N TRP A 89 0.72 4.66 5.77
CA TRP A 89 1.95 4.61 5.00
C TRP A 89 1.73 5.21 3.63
N ARG A 90 2.67 6.05 3.21
CA ARG A 90 2.73 6.65 1.88
C ARG A 90 3.64 5.80 1.00
N MET A 91 3.16 5.40 -0.17
CA MET A 91 3.98 4.78 -1.20
C MET A 91 3.91 5.55 -2.52
N SER A 92 5.05 5.63 -3.23
CA SER A 92 5.10 6.17 -4.58
C SER A 92 4.65 5.13 -5.60
N LEU A 93 3.88 5.58 -6.60
CA LEU A 93 3.44 4.76 -7.71
C LEU A 93 4.36 4.82 -8.93
N VAL A 94 5.46 5.58 -8.91
CA VAL A 94 6.38 5.61 -10.07
C VAL A 94 6.76 4.19 -10.50
N GLY A 95 6.43 3.87 -11.76
CA GLY A 95 7.08 2.77 -12.45
C GLY A 95 8.48 3.26 -12.78
N HIS A 96 9.52 2.64 -12.23
CA HIS A 96 10.82 2.78 -12.86
C HIS A 96 10.69 2.09 -14.23
N ALA A 97 10.36 2.85 -15.27
CA ALA A 97 10.66 2.41 -16.61
C ALA A 97 12.16 2.16 -16.61
N ARG A 98 12.60 0.89 -16.65
CA ARG A 98 13.97 0.62 -17.06
C ARG A 98 14.08 1.24 -18.45
N ALA A 99 14.95 2.23 -18.56
CA ALA A 99 15.47 2.67 -19.85
C ALA A 99 15.80 1.41 -20.66
N ALA A 100 15.10 1.24 -21.78
CA ALA A 100 15.45 0.28 -22.80
C ALA A 100 16.74 0.74 -23.50
#